data_AF-A0A7V9DJZ9-F1
#
_entry.id   AF-A0A7V9DJZ9-F1
#
_cell.length_a   1.000
_cell.length_b   1.000
_cell.length_c   1.000
_cell.angle_alpha   90.00
_cell.angle_beta   90.00
_cell.angle_gamma   90.00
#
_symmetry.space_group_name_H-M   'P 1'
#
loop_
_entity.id
_entity.type
_entity.pdbx_description
1 polymer ?
#
loop_
_entity_poly.entity_id
_entity_poly.type
_entity_poly.pdbx_seq_one_letter_code
_entity_poly.pdbx_strand_id
1 'polypeptide(L)'
;MHTRSSARPFPIVDWLRRRTRAQRLLAIIVVALYALYRAARLGATVVLDRWWYDSVTDAPIWSVMTTAKLQLAVVAGLITATTIGLSVRAVLRSAPVDDAPLSTPVRWYVRRMGPAHRWLLIIITVVLTERIASSAMDEWQTWLLFRNGPSLGVDVPELGGDLGNHLFRLPFLAVVSTWLRGLLIAAAIISLFGHIVGGAIRLPLRGRRSSAPALAHLALLAAAFAAVSALDYVLVRRPSLATSRTGAFDGPGFVELRVIAPAMWVLA
;
A
#
# COMPACT_ATOMS: atom_id res chain seq x y z
N MET A 1 -50.70 1.95 -10.15
CA MET A 1 -49.89 2.84 -11.02
C MET A 1 -48.66 3.31 -10.22
N HIS A 2 -47.58 2.52 -10.21
CA HIS A 2 -46.38 2.81 -9.41
C HIS A 2 -45.42 3.70 -10.19
N THR A 3 -45.29 4.96 -9.78
CA THR A 3 -44.27 5.87 -10.29
C THR A 3 -42.90 5.38 -9.84
N ARG A 4 -42.12 4.82 -10.78
CA ARG A 4 -40.69 4.56 -10.59
C ARG A 4 -40.00 5.90 -10.42
N SER A 5 -39.78 6.33 -9.18
CA SER A 5 -38.87 7.43 -8.87
C SER A 5 -37.47 7.03 -9.35
N SER A 6 -37.11 7.49 -10.55
CA SER A 6 -35.76 7.38 -11.08
C SER A 6 -34.88 8.28 -10.21
N ALA A 7 -34.09 7.67 -9.33
CA ALA A 7 -33.12 8.41 -8.52
C ALA A 7 -32.24 9.25 -9.45
N ARG A 8 -32.21 10.58 -9.24
CA ARG A 8 -31.39 11.48 -10.05
C ARG A 8 -29.92 11.06 -9.92
N PRO A 9 -29.22 10.82 -11.04
CA PRO A 9 -27.79 10.48 -11.01
C PRO A 9 -26.99 11.61 -10.36
N PHE A 10 -25.79 11.30 -9.86
CA PHE A 10 -24.91 12.32 -9.28
C PHE A 10 -24.68 13.47 -10.28
N PRO A 11 -24.63 14.73 -9.83
CA PRO A 11 -24.51 15.90 -10.70
C PRO A 11 -23.30 15.84 -11.63
N ILE A 12 -22.18 15.24 -11.19
CA ILE A 12 -20.98 15.01 -12.00
C ILE A 12 -21.26 14.09 -13.20
N VAL A 13 -22.10 13.06 -13.02
CA VAL A 13 -22.43 12.07 -14.06
C VAL A 13 -23.34 12.69 -15.13
N ASP A 14 -24.33 13.47 -14.71
CA ASP A 14 -25.22 14.20 -15.63
C ASP A 14 -24.49 15.30 -16.40
N TRP A 15 -23.53 15.97 -15.76
CA TRP A 15 -22.66 16.94 -16.41
C TRP A 15 -21.75 16.29 -17.47
N LEU A 16 -21.18 15.11 -17.19
CA LEU A 16 -20.39 14.35 -18.18
C LEU A 16 -21.24 13.88 -19.38
N ARG A 17 -22.50 13.49 -19.14
CA ARG A 17 -23.38 12.91 -20.17
C ARG A 17 -23.89 13.94 -21.19
N ARG A 18 -24.09 15.19 -20.77
CA ARG A 18 -24.64 16.29 -21.60
C ARG A 18 -23.59 17.14 -22.32
N ARG A 19 -22.31 16.76 -22.30
CA ARG A 19 -21.25 17.54 -22.97
C ARG A 19 -21.36 17.46 -24.50
N THR A 20 -21.40 18.63 -25.14
CA THR A 20 -21.22 18.78 -26.59
C THR A 20 -19.81 18.38 -27.01
N ARG A 21 -19.60 18.03 -28.29
CA ARG A 21 -18.26 17.67 -28.81
C ARG A 21 -17.21 18.75 -28.49
N ALA A 22 -17.59 20.03 -28.60
CA ALA A 22 -16.74 21.17 -28.28
C ALA A 22 -16.31 21.21 -26.79
N GLN A 23 -17.21 20.93 -25.84
CA GLN A 23 -16.88 20.89 -24.41
C GLN A 23 -15.97 19.70 -24.05
N ARG A 24 -16.09 18.57 -24.76
CA ARG A 24 -15.18 17.43 -24.59
C ARG A 24 -13.78 17.77 -25.11
N LEU A 25 -13.70 18.38 -26.31
CA LEU A 25 -12.44 18.84 -26.89
C LEU A 25 -11.74 19.86 -25.99
N LEU A 26 -12.46 20.89 -25.52
CA LEU A 26 -11.91 21.88 -24.60
C LEU A 26 -11.33 21.23 -23.33
N ALA A 27 -12.05 20.28 -22.74
CA ALA A 27 -11.56 19.60 -21.54
C ALA A 27 -10.33 18.73 -21.81
N ILE A 28 -10.26 18.05 -22.96
CA ILE A 28 -9.07 17.29 -23.36
C ILE A 28 -7.89 18.23 -23.54
N ILE A 29 -8.08 19.39 -24.20
CA ILE A 29 -7.04 20.40 -24.39
C ILE A 29 -6.54 20.93 -23.04
N VAL A 30 -7.44 21.30 -22.13
CA VAL A 30 -7.08 21.79 -20.79
C VAL A 30 -6.30 20.73 -20.00
N VAL A 31 -6.75 19.47 -20.01
CA VAL A 31 -6.04 18.37 -19.34
C VAL A 31 -4.67 18.11 -19.97
N ALA A 32 -4.57 18.16 -21.31
CA ALA A 32 -3.31 17.99 -22.02
C ALA A 32 -2.32 19.13 -21.72
N LEU A 33 -2.78 20.38 -21.73
CA LEU A 33 -1.96 21.55 -21.36
C LEU A 33 -1.51 21.47 -19.90
N TYR A 34 -2.39 21.06 -18.99
CA TYR A 34 -2.03 20.86 -17.59
C TYR A 34 -0.99 19.74 -17.43
N ALA A 35 -1.15 18.61 -18.12
CA ALA A 35 -0.19 17.51 -18.12
C ALA A 35 1.17 17.94 -18.69
N LEU A 36 1.17 18.71 -19.78
CA LEU A 36 2.38 19.27 -20.37
C LEU A 36 3.10 20.23 -19.41
N TYR A 37 2.36 21.14 -18.76
CA TYR A 37 2.91 22.03 -17.75
C TYR A 37 3.53 21.25 -16.58
N ARG A 38 2.84 20.22 -16.09
CA ARG A 38 3.36 19.33 -15.03
C ARG A 38 4.65 18.62 -15.47
N ALA A 39 4.68 18.09 -16.69
CA ALA A 39 5.85 17.42 -17.24
C ALA A 39 7.02 18.40 -17.42
N ALA A 40 6.78 19.59 -17.96
CA ALA A 40 7.79 20.63 -18.12
C ALA A 40 8.36 21.09 -16.76
N ARG A 41 7.50 21.29 -15.76
CA ARG A 41 7.95 21.64 -14.40
C ARG A 41 8.80 20.54 -13.79
N LEU A 42 8.38 19.28 -13.89
CA LEU A 42 9.15 18.13 -13.39
C LEU A 42 10.50 18.03 -14.11
N GLY A 43 10.53 18.17 -15.44
CA GLY A 43 11.76 18.15 -16.23
C GLY A 43 12.70 19.29 -15.84
N ALA A 44 12.18 20.51 -15.67
CA ALA A 44 12.96 21.65 -15.22
C ALA A 44 13.58 21.40 -13.83
N THR A 45 12.82 20.89 -12.87
CA THR A 45 13.36 20.54 -11.54
C THR A 45 14.45 19.48 -11.63
N VAL A 46 14.23 18.40 -12.39
CA VAL A 46 15.21 17.32 -12.57
C VAL A 46 16.52 17.83 -13.19
N VAL A 47 16.44 18.70 -14.19
CA VAL A 47 17.60 19.28 -14.87
C VAL A 47 18.32 20.27 -13.97
N LEU A 48 17.58 21.17 -13.30
CA LEU A 48 18.15 22.15 -12.39
C LEU A 48 18.84 21.47 -11.20
N ASP A 49 18.21 20.46 -10.60
CA ASP A 49 18.81 19.68 -9.52
C ASP A 49 20.10 19.02 -10.00
N ARG A 50 20.08 18.39 -11.20
CA ARG A 50 21.27 17.77 -11.76
C ARG A 50 22.41 18.76 -11.94
N TRP A 51 22.15 19.90 -12.58
CA TRP A 51 23.16 20.94 -12.79
C TRP A 51 23.67 21.52 -11.47
N TRP A 52 22.80 21.65 -10.47
CA TRP A 52 23.22 22.09 -9.15
C TRP A 52 24.18 21.08 -8.52
N TYR A 53 23.87 19.78 -8.53
CA TYR A 53 24.78 18.76 -8.00
C TYR A 53 26.12 18.73 -8.76
N ASP A 54 26.08 18.78 -10.09
CA ASP A 54 27.28 18.82 -10.94
C ASP A 54 28.14 20.07 -10.68
N SER A 55 27.55 21.18 -10.20
CA SER A 55 28.28 22.40 -9.84
C SER A 55 28.94 22.37 -8.45
N VAL A 56 28.45 21.51 -7.56
CA VAL A 56 28.91 21.45 -6.16
C VAL A 56 29.92 20.31 -5.96
N THR A 57 29.80 19.21 -6.69
CA THR A 57 30.66 18.04 -6.52
C THR A 57 30.76 17.19 -7.78
N ASP A 58 31.95 16.62 -8.02
CA ASP A 58 32.16 15.61 -9.07
C ASP A 58 31.60 14.23 -8.70
N ALA A 59 31.19 14.04 -7.43
CA ALA A 59 30.63 12.78 -6.98
C ALA A 59 29.24 12.55 -7.62
N PRO A 60 28.91 11.30 -8.05
CA PRO A 60 27.67 10.99 -8.78
C PRO A 60 26.40 10.95 -7.89
N ILE A 61 26.28 11.86 -6.92
CA ILE A 61 25.23 11.87 -5.88
C ILE A 61 23.84 11.89 -6.51
N TRP A 62 23.61 12.79 -7.47
CA TRP A 62 22.30 12.93 -8.13
C TRP A 62 21.88 11.64 -8.83
N SER A 63 22.79 10.99 -9.57
CA SER A 63 22.48 9.74 -10.27
C SER A 63 22.24 8.58 -9.31
N VAL A 64 23.03 8.47 -8.23
CA VAL A 64 22.87 7.41 -7.22
C VAL A 64 21.55 7.59 -6.48
N MET A 65 21.25 8.79 -6.00
CA MET A 65 19.99 9.13 -5.32
C MET A 65 18.79 8.89 -6.23
N THR A 66 18.81 9.41 -7.46
CA THR A 66 17.67 9.30 -8.39
C THR A 66 17.42 7.86 -8.79
N THR A 67 18.47 7.07 -9.04
CA THR A 67 18.35 5.64 -9.35
C THR A 67 17.77 4.87 -8.17
N ALA A 68 18.23 5.15 -6.94
CA ALA A 68 17.68 4.56 -5.72
C ALA A 68 16.19 4.87 -5.56
N LYS A 69 15.80 6.14 -5.70
CA LYS A 69 14.39 6.58 -5.65
C LYS A 69 13.54 5.88 -6.71
N LEU A 70 14.03 5.79 -7.95
CA LEU A 70 13.31 5.15 -9.04
C LEU A 70 13.14 3.65 -8.80
N GLN A 71 14.18 2.95 -8.32
CA GLN A 71 14.11 1.53 -7.95
C GLN A 71 13.02 1.29 -6.90
N LEU A 72 13.01 2.09 -5.83
CA LEU A 72 12.02 1.97 -4.76
C LEU A 72 10.60 2.26 -5.26
N ALA A 73 10.40 3.34 -6.02
CA ALA A 73 9.10 3.69 -6.58
C ALA A 73 8.55 2.59 -7.49
N VAL A 74 9.38 2.04 -8.38
CA VAL A 74 8.98 0.98 -9.31
C VAL A 74 8.64 -0.31 -8.56
N VAL A 75 9.50 -0.76 -7.64
CA VAL A 75 9.27 -2.01 -6.90
C VAL A 75 8.05 -1.90 -5.99
N ALA A 76 7.96 -0.85 -5.16
CA ALA A 76 6.84 -0.64 -4.26
C ALA A 76 5.52 -0.41 -5.03
N GLY A 77 5.59 0.36 -6.12
CA GLY A 77 4.45 0.61 -7.00
C GLY A 77 3.92 -0.65 -7.66
N LEU A 78 4.80 -1.49 -8.20
CA LEU A 78 4.41 -2.77 -8.84
C LEU A 78 3.78 -3.75 -7.84
N ILE A 79 4.40 -3.95 -6.67
CA ILE A 79 3.87 -4.83 -5.63
C ILE A 79 2.50 -4.32 -5.13
N THR A 80 2.36 -3.01 -4.96
CA THR A 80 1.09 -2.40 -4.52
C THR A 80 0.00 -2.52 -5.58
N ALA A 81 0.32 -2.16 -6.83
CA ALA A 81 -0.61 -2.21 -7.95
C ALA A 81 -1.10 -3.64 -8.20
N THR A 82 -0.20 -4.62 -8.13
CA THR A 82 -0.54 -6.04 -8.28
C THR A 82 -1.41 -6.53 -7.13
N THR A 83 -1.02 -6.26 -5.88
CA THR A 83 -1.76 -6.72 -4.68
C THR A 83 -3.18 -6.14 -4.63
N ILE A 84 -3.31 -4.81 -4.75
CA ILE A 84 -4.62 -4.14 -4.73
C ILE A 84 -5.40 -4.46 -6.01
N GLY A 85 -4.74 -4.46 -7.17
CA GLY A 85 -5.40 -4.75 -8.46
C GLY A 85 -5.98 -6.16 -8.53
N LEU A 86 -5.25 -7.16 -8.03
CA LEU A 86 -5.75 -8.54 -7.90
C LEU A 86 -6.90 -8.62 -6.89
N SER A 87 -6.79 -7.90 -5.78
CA SER A 87 -7.84 -7.83 -4.76
C SER A 87 -9.15 -7.25 -5.33
N VAL A 88 -9.06 -6.12 -6.03
CA VAL A 88 -10.20 -5.49 -6.72
C VAL A 88 -10.75 -6.40 -7.80
N ARG A 89 -9.90 -7.08 -8.58
CA ARG A 89 -10.34 -8.04 -9.60
C ARG A 89 -11.10 -9.22 -8.98
N ALA A 90 -10.67 -9.72 -7.82
CA ALA A 90 -11.36 -10.79 -7.09
C ALA A 90 -12.74 -10.33 -6.59
N VAL A 91 -12.83 -9.11 -6.05
CA VAL A 91 -14.11 -8.48 -5.68
C VAL A 91 -15.04 -8.37 -6.89
N LEU A 92 -14.55 -7.80 -8.00
CA LEU A 92 -15.38 -7.56 -9.20
C LEU A 92 -15.84 -8.84 -9.89
N ARG A 93 -15.15 -9.97 -9.69
CA ARG A 93 -15.54 -11.29 -10.22
C ARG A 93 -16.45 -12.08 -9.31
N SER A 94 -16.56 -11.70 -8.05
CA SER A 94 -17.41 -12.43 -7.11
C SER A 94 -18.87 -12.21 -7.48
N ALA A 95 -19.55 -13.27 -7.93
CA ALA A 95 -20.92 -13.18 -8.38
C ALA A 95 -21.86 -12.76 -7.23
N PRO A 96 -22.83 -11.85 -7.47
CA PRO A 96 -23.88 -11.60 -6.49
C PRO A 96 -24.69 -12.89 -6.32
N VAL A 97 -24.79 -13.40 -5.10
CA VAL A 97 -25.70 -14.51 -4.78
C VAL A 97 -27.13 -13.96 -4.80
N ASP A 98 -27.93 -14.45 -5.72
CA ASP A 98 -29.28 -13.95 -6.04
C ASP A 98 -30.24 -13.88 -4.83
N ASP A 99 -31.11 -12.86 -4.91
CA ASP A 99 -32.34 -12.66 -4.13
C ASP A 99 -32.23 -12.76 -2.60
N ALA A 100 -31.64 -11.72 -1.99
CA ALA A 100 -31.67 -11.55 -0.54
C ALA A 100 -31.66 -10.06 -0.13
N PRO A 101 -32.45 -9.66 0.87
CA PRO A 101 -32.48 -8.28 1.36
C PRO A 101 -31.12 -7.88 1.96
N LEU A 102 -30.34 -7.08 1.24
CA LEU A 102 -29.17 -6.33 1.73
C LEU A 102 -29.54 -5.51 2.99
N SER A 103 -28.59 -5.19 3.88
CA SER A 103 -28.88 -4.28 5.00
C SER A 103 -29.29 -2.88 4.48
N THR A 104 -30.12 -2.15 5.23
CA THR A 104 -30.61 -0.82 4.80
C THR A 104 -29.49 0.15 4.39
N PRO A 105 -28.35 0.24 5.11
CA PRO A 105 -27.23 1.08 4.70
C PRO A 105 -26.56 0.61 3.39
N VAL A 106 -26.37 -0.71 3.22
CA VAL A 106 -25.74 -1.26 2.02
C VAL A 106 -26.65 -1.10 0.79
N ARG A 107 -27.97 -1.27 0.95
CA ARG A 107 -28.96 -0.96 -0.10
C ARG A 107 -28.90 0.50 -0.51
N TRP A 108 -28.80 1.41 0.45
CA TRP A 108 -28.68 2.84 0.19
C TRP A 108 -27.41 3.14 -0.61
N TYR A 109 -26.27 2.60 -0.20
CA TYR A 109 -24.99 2.76 -0.90
C TYR A 109 -25.03 2.19 -2.32
N VAL A 110 -25.46 0.93 -2.50
CA VAL A 110 -25.54 0.26 -3.81
C VAL A 110 -26.48 0.98 -4.76
N ARG A 111 -27.66 1.43 -4.28
CA ARG A 111 -28.63 2.17 -5.08
C ARG A 111 -28.13 3.56 -5.49
N ARG A 112 -27.28 4.18 -4.68
CA ARG A 112 -26.70 5.50 -4.93
C ARG A 112 -25.48 5.43 -5.86
N MET A 113 -24.60 4.44 -5.67
CA MET A 113 -23.35 4.34 -6.44
C MET A 113 -23.50 3.55 -7.74
N GLY A 114 -24.33 2.51 -7.81
CA GLY A 114 -24.52 1.71 -9.03
C GLY A 114 -23.19 1.33 -9.71
N PRO A 115 -23.05 1.47 -11.05
CA PRO A 115 -21.81 1.15 -11.77
C PRO A 115 -20.62 2.07 -11.42
N ALA A 116 -20.83 3.19 -10.72
CA ALA A 116 -19.75 4.08 -10.30
C ALA A 116 -18.86 3.47 -9.20
N HIS A 117 -19.34 2.46 -8.47
CA HIS A 117 -18.55 1.74 -7.47
C HIS A 117 -17.26 1.14 -8.07
N ARG A 118 -17.34 0.58 -9.29
CA ARG A 118 -16.16 0.04 -9.98
C ARG A 118 -15.11 1.12 -10.24
N TRP A 119 -15.54 2.31 -10.67
CA TRP A 119 -14.65 3.44 -10.89
C TRP A 119 -14.05 3.97 -9.59
N LEU A 120 -14.82 3.99 -8.50
CA LEU A 120 -14.31 4.37 -7.19
C LEU A 120 -13.19 3.43 -6.73
N LEU A 121 -13.37 2.10 -6.85
CA LEU A 121 -12.33 1.12 -6.50
C LEU A 121 -11.05 1.31 -7.34
N ILE A 122 -11.19 1.58 -8.64
CA ILE A 122 -10.06 1.85 -9.51
C ILE A 122 -9.35 3.14 -9.10
N ILE A 123 -10.09 4.22 -8.83
CA ILE A 123 -9.51 5.51 -8.40
C ILE A 123 -8.77 5.35 -7.08
N ILE A 124 -9.37 4.68 -6.09
CA ILE A 124 -8.72 4.40 -4.80
C ILE A 124 -7.44 3.59 -5.01
N THR A 125 -7.46 2.58 -5.90
CA THR A 125 -6.28 1.77 -6.22
C THR A 125 -5.16 2.62 -6.81
N VAL A 126 -5.47 3.46 -7.80
CA VAL A 126 -4.48 4.33 -8.46
C VAL A 126 -3.88 5.32 -7.47
N VAL A 127 -4.73 6.00 -6.68
CA VAL A 127 -4.27 6.97 -5.67
C VAL A 127 -3.41 6.29 -4.61
N LEU A 128 -3.85 5.17 -4.06
CA LEU A 128 -3.10 4.48 -3.01
C LEU A 128 -1.75 3.95 -3.53
N THR A 129 -1.72 3.44 -4.77
CA THR A 129 -0.48 3.01 -5.41
C THR A 129 0.49 4.17 -5.61
N GLU A 130 0.00 5.32 -6.10
CA GLU A 130 0.82 6.52 -6.29
C GLU A 130 1.38 7.03 -4.97
N ARG A 131 0.55 7.14 -3.92
CA ARG A 131 0.98 7.60 -2.59
C ARG A 131 2.03 6.68 -1.99
N ILE A 132 1.85 5.37 -2.12
CA ILE A 132 2.82 4.37 -1.64
C ILE A 132 4.13 4.44 -2.43
N ALA A 133 4.07 4.50 -3.76
CA ALA A 133 5.26 4.59 -4.60
C ALA A 133 6.06 5.87 -4.31
N SER A 134 5.36 7.00 -4.12
CA SER A 134 5.98 8.26 -3.73
C SER A 134 6.64 8.16 -2.34
N SER A 135 5.95 7.58 -1.36
CA SER A 135 6.51 7.43 0.00
C SER A 135 7.74 6.51 0.03
N ALA A 136 7.80 5.51 -0.84
CA ALA A 136 8.98 4.63 -0.94
C ALA A 136 10.23 5.38 -1.42
N MET A 137 10.08 6.47 -2.19
CA MET A 137 11.21 7.29 -2.63
C MET A 137 11.91 8.02 -1.47
N ASP A 138 11.21 8.27 -0.37
CA ASP A 138 11.78 8.96 0.79
C ASP A 138 12.82 8.07 1.53
N GLU A 139 12.72 6.75 1.36
CA GLU A 139 13.58 5.74 1.99
C GLU A 139 14.86 5.44 1.20
N TRP A 140 15.25 6.34 0.29
CA TRP A 140 16.41 6.15 -0.58
C TRP A 140 17.73 6.02 0.19
N GLN A 141 17.90 6.73 1.31
CA GLN A 141 19.10 6.63 2.15
C GLN A 141 19.16 5.26 2.82
N THR A 142 18.04 4.83 3.41
CA THR A 142 17.88 3.52 4.05
C THR A 142 18.15 2.38 3.05
N TRP A 143 17.69 2.51 1.81
CA TRP A 143 17.98 1.57 0.72
C TRP A 143 19.46 1.53 0.34
N LEU A 144 20.12 2.69 0.23
CA LEU A 144 21.54 2.75 -0.09
C LEU A 144 22.40 2.15 1.03
N LEU A 145 22.04 2.37 2.30
CA LEU A 145 22.69 1.75 3.46
C LEU A 145 22.45 0.23 3.49
N PHE A 146 21.25 -0.23 3.18
CA PHE A 146 20.96 -1.66 3.09
C PHE A 146 21.83 -2.36 2.03
N ARG A 147 22.02 -1.72 0.87
CA ARG A 147 22.78 -2.28 -0.26
C ARG A 147 24.29 -2.19 -0.08
N ASN A 148 24.78 -1.07 0.49
CA ASN A 148 26.22 -0.76 0.50
C ASN A 148 26.81 -0.67 1.92
N GLY A 149 26.02 -0.94 2.96
CA GLY A 149 26.45 -0.88 4.35
C GLY A 149 27.58 -1.88 4.64
N PRO A 150 28.71 -1.44 5.22
CA PRO A 150 29.84 -2.30 5.52
C PRO A 150 29.54 -3.21 6.71
N SER A 151 30.24 -4.35 6.77
CA SER A 151 30.34 -5.12 8.02
C SER A 151 31.31 -4.44 8.97
N LEU A 152 31.00 -4.42 10.27
CA LEU A 152 31.85 -3.85 11.30
C LEU A 152 32.81 -4.88 11.93
N GLY A 153 32.59 -6.17 11.68
CA GLY A 153 33.38 -7.26 12.25
C GLY A 153 33.14 -7.47 13.75
N VAL A 154 32.03 -6.93 14.26
CA VAL A 154 31.65 -7.02 15.67
C VAL A 154 30.38 -7.84 15.75
N ASP A 155 30.51 -9.08 16.20
CA ASP A 155 29.36 -9.97 16.37
C ASP A 155 28.52 -9.57 17.59
N VAL A 156 27.19 -9.59 17.42
CA VAL A 156 26.24 -9.33 18.49
C VAL A 156 25.94 -10.64 19.25
N PRO A 157 26.31 -10.77 20.53
CA PRO A 157 26.02 -11.97 21.32
C PRO A 157 24.51 -12.27 21.40
N GLU A 158 24.16 -13.55 21.46
CA GLU A 158 22.78 -14.10 21.58
C GLU A 158 21.80 -13.84 20.42
N LEU A 159 21.94 -12.74 19.69
CA LEU A 159 21.11 -12.38 18.53
C LEU A 159 21.74 -12.84 17.21
N GLY A 160 23.08 -12.92 17.16
CA GLY A 160 23.84 -13.43 16.02
C GLY A 160 23.96 -12.42 14.88
N GLY A 161 25.06 -12.55 14.13
CA GLY A 161 25.39 -11.67 13.02
C GLY A 161 26.13 -10.39 13.45
N ASP A 162 26.63 -9.70 12.44
CA ASP A 162 27.48 -8.50 12.60
C ASP A 162 26.66 -7.26 12.98
N LEU A 163 27.26 -6.38 13.79
CA LEU A 163 26.68 -5.11 14.19
C LEU A 163 26.35 -4.20 12.98
N GLY A 164 27.14 -4.26 11.91
CA GLY A 164 26.86 -3.55 10.65
C GLY A 164 25.54 -3.98 10.01
N ASN A 165 25.18 -5.26 10.09
CA ASN A 165 23.86 -5.74 9.64
C ASN A 165 22.73 -5.09 10.45
N HIS A 166 22.94 -4.93 11.76
CA HIS A 166 21.95 -4.33 12.65
C HIS A 166 21.76 -2.83 12.41
N LEU A 167 22.84 -2.11 12.13
CA LEU A 167 22.79 -0.67 11.93
C LEU A 167 22.35 -0.27 10.52
N PHE A 168 22.80 -0.99 9.49
CA PHE A 168 22.61 -0.58 8.09
C PHE A 168 21.53 -1.34 7.35
N ARG A 169 21.29 -2.63 7.69
CA ARG A 169 20.31 -3.46 6.96
C ARG A 169 18.96 -3.56 7.64
N LEU A 170 18.92 -3.65 8.97
CA LEU A 170 17.66 -3.75 9.71
C LEU A 170 16.70 -2.58 9.47
N PRO A 171 17.13 -1.30 9.40
CA PRO A 171 16.20 -0.21 9.19
C PRO A 171 15.37 -0.37 7.90
N PHE A 172 16.01 -0.83 6.82
CA PHE A 172 15.30 -1.06 5.55
C PHE A 172 14.33 -2.24 5.65
N LEU A 173 14.74 -3.34 6.28
CA LEU A 173 13.84 -4.49 6.51
C LEU A 173 12.63 -4.11 7.36
N ALA A 174 12.82 -3.24 8.36
CA ALA A 174 11.75 -2.72 9.20
C ALA A 174 10.74 -1.88 8.39
N VAL A 175 11.24 -1.00 7.53
CA VAL A 175 10.42 -0.21 6.60
C VAL A 175 9.62 -1.12 5.67
N VAL A 176 10.27 -2.09 5.01
CA VAL A 176 9.62 -3.04 4.08
C VAL A 176 8.55 -3.86 4.79
N SER A 177 8.85 -4.39 5.98
CA SER A 177 7.91 -5.17 6.77
C SER A 177 6.68 -4.35 7.18
N THR A 178 6.90 -3.14 7.70
CA THR A 178 5.81 -2.23 8.12
C THR A 178 4.94 -1.87 6.93
N TRP A 179 5.56 -1.57 5.80
CA TRP A 179 4.88 -1.27 4.55
C TRP A 179 4.06 -2.46 4.02
N LEU A 180 4.63 -3.68 3.95
CA LEU A 180 3.94 -4.88 3.48
C LEU A 180 2.72 -5.20 4.35
N ARG A 181 2.85 -5.12 5.67
CA ARG A 181 1.72 -5.30 6.59
C ARG A 181 0.63 -4.27 6.35
N GLY A 182 1.00 -3.00 6.21
CA GLY A 182 0.07 -1.92 5.88
C GLY A 182 -0.65 -2.14 4.55
N LEU A 183 0.07 -2.60 3.53
CA LEU A 183 -0.49 -2.94 2.21
C LEU A 183 -1.50 -4.10 2.31
N LEU A 184 -1.17 -5.16 3.04
CA LEU A 184 -2.06 -6.32 3.23
C LEU A 184 -3.32 -5.94 4.02
N ILE A 185 -3.18 -5.11 5.07
CA ILE A 185 -4.32 -4.56 5.80
C ILE A 185 -5.20 -3.72 4.87
N ALA A 186 -4.62 -2.82 4.08
CA ALA A 186 -5.37 -2.00 3.13
C ALA A 186 -6.10 -2.87 2.08
N ALA A 187 -5.42 -3.87 1.53
CA ALA A 187 -6.01 -4.83 0.59
C ALA A 187 -7.15 -5.63 1.23
N ALA A 188 -7.00 -6.05 2.49
CA ALA A 188 -8.03 -6.75 3.24
C ALA A 188 -9.26 -5.85 3.48
N ILE A 189 -9.06 -4.59 3.86
CA ILE A 189 -10.15 -3.62 4.07
C ILE A 189 -10.90 -3.36 2.76
N ILE A 190 -10.18 -3.08 1.67
CA ILE A 190 -10.78 -2.86 0.34
C ILE A 190 -11.56 -4.10 -0.10
N SER A 191 -10.99 -5.29 0.08
CA SER A 191 -11.62 -6.57 -0.29
C SER A 191 -12.85 -6.87 0.54
N LEU A 192 -12.77 -6.68 1.86
CA LEU A 192 -13.88 -6.90 2.78
C LEU A 192 -15.04 -5.96 2.44
N PHE A 193 -14.75 -4.67 2.27
CA PHE A 193 -15.76 -3.70 1.88
C PHE A 193 -16.37 -4.04 0.51
N GLY A 194 -15.53 -4.35 -0.47
CA GLY A 194 -15.96 -4.73 -1.82
C GLY A 194 -16.86 -5.97 -1.82
N HIS A 195 -16.50 -7.00 -1.07
CA HIS A 195 -17.27 -8.23 -0.95
C HIS A 195 -18.58 -8.05 -0.17
N ILE A 196 -18.63 -7.18 0.84
CA ILE A 196 -19.87 -6.83 1.55
C ILE A 196 -20.82 -6.06 0.64
N VAL A 197 -20.31 -5.06 -0.08
CA VAL A 197 -21.09 -4.27 -1.05
C VAL A 197 -21.58 -5.14 -2.20
N GLY A 198 -20.72 -6.05 -2.70
CA GLY A 198 -21.07 -7.03 -3.73
C GLY A 198 -21.99 -8.15 -3.25
N GLY A 199 -22.27 -8.25 -1.94
CA GLY A 199 -23.16 -9.24 -1.36
C GLY A 199 -22.56 -10.65 -1.20
N ALA A 200 -21.25 -10.80 -1.41
CA ALA A 200 -20.51 -12.05 -1.31
C ALA A 200 -20.20 -12.44 0.16
N ILE A 201 -20.02 -11.46 1.05
CA ILE A 201 -19.83 -11.68 2.50
C ILE A 201 -21.06 -11.19 3.26
N ARG A 202 -21.57 -12.03 4.18
CA ARG A 202 -22.73 -11.72 5.02
C ARG A 202 -22.40 -11.96 6.50
N LEU A 203 -22.98 -11.14 7.36
CA LEU A 203 -22.86 -11.31 8.81
C LEU A 203 -23.65 -12.56 9.26
N PRO A 204 -23.12 -13.40 10.15
CA PRO A 204 -23.72 -14.69 10.55
C PRO A 204 -25.15 -14.59 11.10
N LEU A 205 -25.54 -13.41 11.60
CA LEU A 205 -26.81 -13.09 12.26
C LEU A 205 -28.09 -13.41 11.42
N ARG A 206 -27.97 -13.83 10.16
CA ARG A 206 -29.11 -14.07 9.25
C ARG A 206 -29.15 -15.48 8.61
N GLY A 207 -28.36 -16.44 9.09
CA GLY A 207 -28.50 -17.85 8.69
C GLY A 207 -28.18 -18.22 7.22
N ARG A 208 -27.67 -17.28 6.40
CA ARG A 208 -27.22 -17.55 5.01
C ARG A 208 -25.69 -17.51 4.94
N ARG A 209 -25.11 -18.51 4.29
CA ARG A 209 -23.65 -18.70 4.20
C ARG A 209 -23.01 -17.66 3.27
N SER A 210 -21.84 -17.15 3.69
CA SER A 210 -20.97 -16.33 2.84
C SER A 210 -20.41 -17.15 1.67
N SER A 211 -20.09 -16.48 0.57
CA SER A 211 -19.50 -17.11 -0.61
C SER A 211 -18.12 -17.70 -0.29
N ALA A 212 -17.92 -18.98 -0.61
CA ALA A 212 -16.64 -19.66 -0.38
C ALA A 212 -15.45 -18.95 -1.09
N PRO A 213 -15.56 -18.50 -2.36
CA PRO A 213 -14.52 -17.68 -3.00
C PRO A 213 -14.16 -16.40 -2.26
N ALA A 214 -15.12 -15.70 -1.67
CA ALA A 214 -14.86 -14.45 -0.96
C ALA A 214 -14.15 -14.70 0.38
N LEU A 215 -14.55 -15.75 1.10
CA LEU A 215 -13.88 -16.19 2.32
C LEU A 215 -12.45 -16.68 2.02
N ALA A 216 -12.25 -17.45 0.94
CA ALA A 216 -10.94 -17.92 0.52
C ALA A 216 -10.00 -16.75 0.18
N HIS A 217 -10.50 -15.71 -0.51
CA HIS A 217 -9.71 -14.51 -0.80
C HIS A 217 -9.26 -13.80 0.48
N LEU A 218 -10.17 -13.58 1.44
CA LEU A 218 -9.81 -12.95 2.71
C LEU A 218 -8.88 -13.82 3.56
N ALA A 219 -9.08 -15.13 3.56
CA ALA A 219 -8.20 -16.07 4.24
C ALA A 219 -6.79 -16.06 3.63
N LEU A 220 -6.66 -15.93 2.31
CA LEU A 220 -5.37 -15.79 1.64
C LEU A 220 -4.66 -14.50 2.05
N LEU A 221 -5.37 -13.36 2.11
CA LEU A 221 -4.80 -12.10 2.59
C LEU A 221 -4.39 -12.19 4.07
N ALA A 222 -5.18 -12.85 4.90
CA ALA A 222 -4.86 -13.07 6.31
C ALA A 222 -3.65 -14.00 6.48
N ALA A 223 -3.55 -15.07 5.69
CA ALA A 223 -2.40 -15.97 5.68
C ALA A 223 -1.12 -15.26 5.21
N ALA A 224 -1.22 -14.43 4.17
CA ALA A 224 -0.11 -13.59 3.73
C ALA A 224 0.32 -12.59 4.83
N PHE A 225 -0.64 -12.00 5.54
CA PHE A 225 -0.35 -11.10 6.66
C PHE A 225 0.38 -11.82 7.79
N ALA A 226 -0.10 -13.00 8.19
CA ALA A 226 0.55 -13.82 9.21
C ALA A 226 1.98 -14.22 8.79
N ALA A 227 2.17 -14.61 7.52
CA ALA A 227 3.49 -14.94 6.99
C ALA A 227 4.46 -13.73 7.05
N VAL A 228 4.00 -12.53 6.68
CA VAL A 228 4.81 -11.31 6.79
C VAL A 228 5.08 -10.97 8.27
N SER A 229 4.13 -11.17 9.18
CA SER A 229 4.33 -10.94 10.62
C SER A 229 5.34 -11.90 11.23
N ALA A 230 5.34 -13.17 10.81
CA ALA A 230 6.36 -14.14 11.21
C ALA A 230 7.75 -13.74 10.69
N LEU A 231 7.84 -13.29 9.43
CA LEU A 231 9.09 -12.77 8.86
C LEU A 231 9.57 -11.50 9.56
N ASP A 232 8.66 -10.58 9.90
CA ASP A 232 8.95 -9.37 10.70
C ASP A 232 9.54 -9.73 12.06
N TYR A 233 8.99 -10.73 12.72
CA TYR A 233 9.52 -11.19 14.00
C TYR A 233 10.97 -11.66 13.88
N VAL A 234 11.23 -12.57 12.92
CA VAL A 234 12.55 -13.19 12.74
C VAL A 234 13.59 -12.19 12.23
N LEU A 235 13.23 -11.36 11.25
CA LEU A 235 14.18 -10.52 10.52
C LEU A 235 14.30 -9.10 11.07
N VAL A 236 13.31 -8.61 11.81
CA VAL A 236 13.25 -7.21 12.25
C VAL A 236 13.16 -7.12 13.77
N ARG A 237 12.07 -7.60 14.37
CA ARG A 237 11.79 -7.35 15.80
C ARG A 237 12.82 -8.01 16.70
N ARG A 238 13.12 -9.30 16.49
CA ARG A 238 14.11 -10.00 17.30
C ARG A 238 15.50 -9.36 17.15
N PRO A 239 16.06 -9.14 15.95
CA PRO A 239 17.34 -8.45 15.80
C PRO A 239 17.36 -7.00 16.32
N SER A 240 16.23 -6.27 16.25
CA SER A 240 16.17 -4.87 16.72
C SER A 240 16.48 -4.70 18.21
N LEU A 241 16.39 -5.78 19.00
CA LEU A 241 16.80 -5.79 20.40
C LEU A 241 18.29 -5.49 20.58
N ALA A 242 19.13 -5.75 19.57
CA ALA A 242 20.56 -5.44 19.57
C ALA A 242 20.85 -3.94 19.75
N THR A 243 19.94 -3.09 19.26
CA THR A 243 20.06 -1.63 19.29
C THR A 243 19.07 -0.99 20.28
N SER A 244 18.48 -1.80 21.16
CA SER A 244 17.53 -1.35 22.16
C SER A 244 18.18 -0.40 23.17
N ARG A 245 17.45 0.63 23.61
CA ARG A 245 17.90 1.60 24.63
C ARG A 245 16.97 1.64 25.84
N THR A 246 16.12 0.63 26.03
CA THR A 246 15.14 0.60 27.11
C THR A 246 15.75 0.29 28.49
N GLY A 247 17.00 -0.18 28.54
CA GLY A 247 17.72 -0.51 29.76
C GLY A 247 18.73 0.55 30.22
N ALA A 248 19.52 0.20 31.23
CA ALA A 248 20.63 1.02 31.73
C ALA A 248 21.85 1.06 30.78
N PHE A 249 21.85 0.24 29.74
CA PHE A 249 22.90 0.14 28.73
C PHE A 249 22.29 -0.04 27.33
N ASP A 250 23.09 0.29 26.31
CA ASP A 250 22.71 0.06 24.91
C ASP A 250 22.83 -1.43 24.58
N GLY A 251 21.74 -2.03 24.10
CA GLY A 251 21.65 -3.44 23.76
C GLY A 251 20.67 -4.23 24.64
N PRO A 252 20.51 -5.53 24.36
CA PRO A 252 19.46 -6.33 24.96
C PRO A 252 19.83 -6.75 26.39
N GLY A 253 18.99 -6.41 27.35
CA GLY A 253 19.03 -6.90 28.73
C GLY A 253 18.38 -8.27 28.91
N PHE A 254 18.53 -8.82 30.12
CA PHE A 254 17.95 -10.12 30.50
C PHE A 254 16.43 -10.20 30.24
N VAL A 255 15.69 -9.12 30.55
CA VAL A 255 14.23 -9.05 30.35
C VAL A 255 13.88 -9.06 28.86
N GLU A 256 14.65 -8.36 28.03
CA GLU A 256 14.39 -8.27 26.59
C GLU A 256 14.59 -9.63 25.91
N LEU A 257 15.62 -10.38 26.30
CA LEU A 257 15.95 -11.68 25.74
C LEU A 257 15.04 -12.80 26.24
N ARG A 258 14.69 -12.79 27.53
CA ARG A 258 13.98 -13.92 28.16
C ARG A 258 12.48 -13.71 28.33
N VAL A 259 11.99 -12.47 28.27
CA VAL A 259 10.57 -12.16 28.45
C VAL A 259 10.00 -11.54 27.18
N ILE A 260 10.62 -10.47 26.66
CA ILE A 260 10.04 -9.72 25.54
C ILE A 260 10.20 -10.48 24.22
N ALA A 261 11.36 -11.08 23.94
CA ALA A 261 11.56 -11.84 22.70
C ALA A 261 10.61 -13.04 22.54
N PRO A 262 10.35 -13.87 23.58
CA PRO A 262 9.31 -14.90 23.52
C PRO A 262 7.89 -14.33 23.42
N ALA A 263 7.58 -13.25 24.15
CA ALA A 263 6.25 -12.64 24.07
C ALA A 263 5.95 -12.09 22.66
N MET A 264 6.94 -11.47 22.01
CA MET A 264 6.83 -11.02 20.62
C MET A 264 6.62 -12.17 19.64
N TRP A 265 7.16 -13.36 19.92
CA TRP A 265 6.97 -14.53 19.07
C TRP A 265 5.52 -15.03 19.11
N VAL A 266 4.93 -15.08 20.30
CA VAL A 266 3.54 -15.53 20.49
C VAL A 266 2.53 -14.56 19.84
N LEU A 267 2.89 -13.29 19.73
CA LEU A 267 2.06 -12.25 19.10
C LEU A 267 2.20 -12.18 17.57
N ALA A 268 3.22 -12.82 17.00
CA ALA A 268 3.55 -12.74 15.57
C ALA A 268 2.81 -13.82 14.75
#